data_AF-A0A7S1I623-F1
#
_entry.id   AF-A0A7S1I623-F1
#
_cell.length_a   1.000
_cell.length_b   1.000
_cell.length_c   1.000
_cell.angle_alpha   90.00
_cell.angle_beta   90.00
_cell.angle_gamma   90.00
#
_symmetry.space_group_name_H-M   'P 1'
#
loop_
_entity.id
_entity.type
_entity.pdbx_description
1 polymer ?
#
loop_
_entity_poly.entity_id
_entity_poly.type
_entity_poly.pdbx_seq_one_letter_code
_entity_poly.pdbx_strand_id
1 'polypeptide(L)'
;YTQGDGSLNARTFLGFLLQAQAQALAALYITSNVYGHKHTSRTGDPGSMRSDAFVVYSAIMMVQVPVVLMASHTVTAINQIAIWGTAALYWLAMLAYCAFPEGDQYYVMQRLLEGPAFFL
;
A
#
# COMPACT_ATOMS: atom_id res chain seq x y z
N TYR A 1 -8.84 38.09 -7.61
CA TYR A 1 -8.36 37.15 -6.59
C TYR A 1 -9.29 37.21 -5.39
N THR A 2 -10.43 36.50 -5.46
CA THR A 2 -11.28 36.24 -4.31
C THR A 2 -10.92 34.86 -3.78
N GLN A 3 -10.10 34.88 -2.73
CA GLN A 3 -9.83 33.76 -1.85
C GLN A 3 -11.11 33.45 -1.06
N GLY A 4 -11.46 32.17 -0.97
CA GLY A 4 -12.46 31.67 -0.02
C GLY A 4 -13.80 31.29 -0.63
N ASP A 5 -13.86 30.23 -1.43
CA ASP A 5 -14.97 29.26 -1.35
C ASP A 5 -14.67 28.04 -2.25
N GLY A 6 -14.60 26.84 -1.67
CA GLY A 6 -14.75 25.59 -2.44
C GLY A 6 -13.52 24.69 -2.69
N SER A 7 -12.43 24.78 -1.93
CA SER A 7 -11.35 23.76 -2.06
C SER A 7 -11.77 22.36 -1.56
N LEU A 8 -12.79 22.29 -0.69
CA LEU A 8 -13.45 21.07 -0.21
C LEU A 8 -14.97 21.21 -0.41
N ASN A 9 -15.44 21.16 -1.66
CA ASN A 9 -16.86 20.99 -1.93
C ASN A 9 -17.23 19.50 -1.86
N ALA A 10 -18.46 19.16 -1.47
CA ALA A 10 -18.95 17.78 -1.37
C ALA A 10 -18.70 16.97 -2.66
N ARG A 11 -18.79 17.64 -3.82
CA ARG A 11 -18.47 17.05 -5.13
C ARG A 11 -16.99 16.68 -5.29
N THR A 12 -16.08 17.54 -4.84
CA THR A 12 -14.63 17.29 -4.86
C THR A 12 -14.27 16.17 -3.90
N PHE A 13 -14.85 16.18 -2.70
CA PHE A 13 -14.68 15.12 -1.71
C PHE A 13 -15.19 13.76 -2.21
N LEU A 14 -16.38 13.71 -2.80
CA LEU A 14 -16.91 12.50 -3.43
C LEU A 14 -16.03 12.00 -4.58
N GLY A 15 -15.45 12.90 -5.37
CA GLY A 15 -14.49 12.56 -6.41
C GLY A 15 -13.27 11.83 -5.85
N PHE A 16 -12.67 12.36 -4.76
CA PHE A 16 -11.55 11.69 -4.09
C PHE A 16 -11.94 10.36 -3.46
N LEU A 17 -13.14 10.26 -2.86
CA LEU A 17 -13.66 9.01 -2.30
C LEU A 17 -13.82 7.91 -3.36
N LEU A 18 -14.42 8.24 -4.50
CA LEU A 18 -14.59 7.29 -5.61
C LEU A 18 -13.25 6.87 -6.21
N GLN A 19 -12.32 7.81 -6.34
CA GLN A 19 -10.96 7.50 -6.80
C GLN A 19 -10.25 6.56 -5.82
N ALA A 20 -10.31 6.85 -4.52
CA ALA A 20 -9.73 5.99 -3.48
C ALA A 20 -10.36 4.59 -3.48
N GLN A 21 -11.69 4.51 -3.65
CA GLN A 21 -12.40 3.24 -3.70
C GLN A 21 -12.04 2.44 -4.96
N ALA A 22 -11.92 3.09 -6.11
CA ALA A 22 -11.48 2.45 -7.35
C ALA A 22 -10.04 1.93 -7.24
N GLN A 23 -9.13 2.70 -6.62
CA GLN A 23 -7.76 2.28 -6.36
C GLN A 23 -7.69 1.09 -5.39
N ALA A 24 -8.47 1.12 -4.31
CA ALA A 24 -8.54 0.02 -3.36
C ALA A 24 -9.09 -1.26 -4.00
N LEU A 25 -10.14 -1.15 -4.82
CA LEU A 25 -10.70 -2.28 -5.55
C LEU A 25 -9.73 -2.84 -6.59
N ALA A 26 -9.04 -1.97 -7.34
CA ALA A 26 -8.03 -2.39 -8.30
C ALA A 26 -6.86 -3.12 -7.62
N ALA A 27 -6.34 -2.55 -6.53
CA ALA A 27 -5.26 -3.18 -5.74
C ALA A 27 -5.70 -4.55 -5.20
N LEU A 28 -6.90 -4.64 -4.63
CA LEU A 28 -7.45 -5.90 -4.11
C LEU A 28 -7.69 -6.92 -5.23
N TYR A 29 -8.21 -6.49 -6.38
CA TYR A 29 -8.44 -7.38 -7.52
C TYR A 29 -7.13 -7.92 -8.10
N ILE A 30 -6.14 -7.06 -8.32
CA ILE A 30 -4.83 -7.46 -8.86
C ILE A 30 -4.15 -8.43 -7.89
N THR A 31 -4.05 -8.07 -6.62
CA THR A 31 -3.43 -8.93 -5.60
C THR A 31 -4.19 -10.25 -5.43
N SER A 32 -5.52 -10.24 -5.45
CA SER A 32 -6.32 -11.48 -5.41
C SER A 32 -6.16 -12.34 -6.67
N ASN A 33 -5.91 -11.77 -7.85
CA ASN A 33 -5.65 -12.57 -9.05
C ASN A 33 -4.25 -13.19 -9.03
N VAL A 34 -3.26 -12.42 -8.57
CA VAL A 34 -1.87 -12.87 -8.47
C VAL A 34 -1.69 -13.90 -7.35
N TYR A 35 -2.46 -13.77 -6.25
CA TYR A 35 -2.24 -14.55 -5.03
C TYR A 35 -3.42 -15.42 -4.57
N GLY A 36 -4.62 -15.20 -5.10
CA GLY A 36 -5.83 -15.96 -4.75
C GLY A 36 -5.89 -17.39 -5.31
N HIS A 37 -4.99 -17.75 -6.24
CA HIS A 37 -4.93 -19.10 -6.83
C HIS A 37 -3.96 -20.06 -6.10
N LYS A 38 -3.75 -19.84 -4.79
CA LYS A 38 -2.78 -20.48 -3.89
C LYS A 38 -1.51 -19.64 -3.75
N HIS A 39 -1.52 -18.79 -2.74
CA HIS A 39 -0.31 -18.37 -2.06
C HIS A 39 0.26 -19.54 -1.24
N THR A 40 0.64 -20.62 -1.93
CA THR A 40 1.48 -21.66 -1.34
C THR A 40 2.87 -21.08 -1.20
N SER A 41 3.32 -20.91 0.04
CA SER A 41 4.74 -20.70 0.31
C SER A 41 5.55 -21.78 -0.42
N ARG A 42 6.83 -21.53 -0.71
CA ARG A 42 7.74 -22.55 -1.26
C ARG A 42 7.79 -23.84 -0.39
N THR A 43 7.34 -23.75 0.86
CA THR A 43 7.17 -24.85 1.82
C THR A 43 5.81 -25.56 1.78
N GLY A 44 4.87 -25.15 0.93
CA GLY A 44 3.55 -25.78 0.79
C GLY A 44 2.50 -25.32 1.82
N ASP A 45 2.86 -24.41 2.72
CA ASP A 45 1.92 -23.85 3.69
C ASP A 45 0.93 -22.88 3.04
N PRO A 46 -0.36 -22.96 3.37
CA PRO A 46 -1.34 -21.97 2.93
C PRO A 46 -1.01 -20.59 3.52
N GLY A 47 -0.99 -19.56 2.68
CA GLY A 47 -0.96 -18.16 3.12
C GLY A 47 -2.09 -17.90 4.12
N SER A 48 -1.79 -17.19 5.19
CA SER A 48 -2.81 -16.77 6.15
C SER A 48 -3.52 -15.54 5.60
N MET A 49 -4.80 -15.35 5.93
CA MET A 49 -5.54 -14.13 5.54
C MET A 49 -4.81 -12.84 5.95
N ARG A 50 -3.97 -12.90 6.99
CA ARG A 50 -3.10 -11.80 7.41
C ARG A 50 -1.98 -11.54 6.39
N SER A 51 -1.29 -12.56 5.87
CA SER A 51 -0.25 -12.35 4.86
C SER A 51 -0.82 -11.68 3.61
N ASP A 52 -2.00 -12.11 3.16
CA ASP A 52 -2.65 -11.53 1.99
C ASP A 52 -3.06 -10.08 2.22
N ALA A 53 -3.53 -9.75 3.44
CA ALA A 53 -3.81 -8.37 3.82
C ALA A 53 -2.54 -7.49 3.79
N PHE A 54 -1.38 -8.01 4.21
CA PHE A 54 -0.10 -7.29 4.13
C PHE A 54 0.35 -7.06 2.68
N VAL A 55 0.15 -8.05 1.80
CA VAL A 55 0.41 -7.90 0.36
C VAL A 55 -0.43 -6.76 -0.22
N VAL A 56 -1.74 -6.77 0.04
CA VAL A 56 -2.69 -5.75 -0.44
C VAL A 56 -2.31 -4.38 0.08
N TYR A 57 -1.97 -4.29 1.38
CA TYR A 57 -1.61 -3.03 2.00
C TYR A 57 -0.28 -2.46 1.46
N SER A 58 0.72 -3.31 1.21
CA SER A 58 1.97 -2.90 0.54
C SER A 58 1.72 -2.38 -0.87
N ALA A 59 0.86 -3.05 -1.65
CA ALA A 59 0.50 -2.60 -3.00
C ALA A 59 -0.18 -1.23 -2.98
N ILE A 60 -1.11 -1.01 -2.05
CA ILE A 60 -1.77 0.30 -1.87
C ILE A 60 -0.75 1.38 -1.50
N MET A 61 0.17 1.09 -0.58
CA MET A 61 1.22 2.03 -0.18
C MET A 61 2.10 2.45 -1.37
N MET A 62 2.48 1.51 -2.23
CA MET A 62 3.27 1.81 -3.43
C MET A 62 2.50 2.64 -4.45
N VAL A 63 1.19 2.46 -4.58
CA VAL A 63 0.32 3.26 -5.47
C VAL A 63 0.08 4.67 -4.89
N GLN A 64 0.04 4.82 -3.56
CA GLN A 64 -0.25 6.10 -2.93
C GLN A 64 0.88 7.12 -3.12
N VAL A 65 2.13 6.68 -3.14
CA VAL A 65 3.32 7.54 -3.36
C VAL A 65 3.22 8.36 -4.66
N PRO A 66 3.05 7.75 -5.86
CA PRO A 66 2.92 8.51 -7.10
C PRO A 66 1.62 9.33 -7.16
N VAL A 67 0.52 8.86 -6.55
CA VAL A 67 -0.75 9.63 -6.50
C VAL A 67 -0.57 10.95 -5.77
N VAL A 68 0.07 10.93 -4.59
CA VAL A 68 0.36 12.14 -3.80
C VAL A 68 1.37 13.04 -4.52
N LEU A 69 2.35 12.45 -5.20
CA LEU A 69 3.32 13.18 -5.99
C LEU A 69 2.67 13.90 -7.19
N MET A 70 1.73 13.25 -7.89
CA MET A 70 0.97 13.86 -9.00
C MET A 70 -0.02 14.93 -8.52
N ALA A 71 -0.58 14.76 -7.33
CA ALA A 71 -1.45 15.77 -6.71
C ALA A 71 -0.69 16.97 -6.14
N SER A 72 0.63 16.85 -5.95
CA SER A 72 1.46 17.91 -5.39
C SER A 72 1.80 18.96 -6.46
N HIS A 73 1.34 20.20 -6.27
CA HIS A 73 1.68 21.33 -7.14
C HIS A 73 3.07 21.92 -6.86
N THR A 74 3.74 21.51 -5.78
CA THR A 74 5.07 21.98 -5.40
C THR A 74 6.00 20.81 -5.07
N VAL A 75 7.12 20.71 -5.78
CA VAL A 75 8.15 19.69 -5.58
C VAL A 75 9.28 20.30 -4.76
N THR A 76 9.04 20.46 -3.46
CA THR A 76 10.10 20.88 -2.53
C THR A 76 10.81 19.67 -1.93
N ALA A 77 12.05 19.84 -1.47
CA ALA A 77 12.80 18.77 -0.80
C ALA A 77 12.05 18.21 0.42
N ILE A 78 11.36 19.08 1.18
CA ILE A 78 10.54 18.69 2.33
C ILE A 78 9.35 17.84 1.88
N ASN A 79 8.66 18.21 0.80
CA ASN A 79 7.54 17.42 0.28
C ASN A 79 8.00 16.04 -0.21
N GLN A 80 9.15 15.97 -0.88
CA GLN A 80 9.73 14.70 -1.30
C GLN A 80 10.14 13.82 -0.10
N ILE A 81 10.74 14.41 0.94
CA ILE A 81 11.05 13.68 2.19
C ILE A 81 9.76 13.16 2.84
N ALA A 82 8.68 13.94 2.85
CA ALA A 82 7.41 13.48 3.42
C ALA A 82 6.82 12.31 2.61
N ILE A 83 6.78 12.43 1.28
CA ILE A 83 6.22 11.40 0.39
C ILE A 83 7.02 10.09 0.49
N TRP A 84 8.34 10.15 0.25
CA TRP A 84 9.19 8.97 0.28
C TRP A 84 9.47 8.47 1.70
N GLY A 85 9.53 9.38 2.67
CA GLY A 85 9.71 9.05 4.07
C GLY A 85 8.53 8.27 4.65
N THR A 86 7.29 8.53 4.18
CA THR A 86 6.13 7.74 4.59
C THR A 86 6.22 6.30 4.07
N ALA A 87 6.64 6.12 2.82
CA ALA A 87 6.87 4.79 2.26
C ALA A 87 8.03 4.05 2.97
N ALA A 88 9.14 4.74 3.23
CA ALA A 88 10.27 4.19 3.97
C ALA A 88 9.89 3.79 5.40
N LEU A 89 9.12 4.64 6.09
CA LEU A 89 8.63 4.37 7.44
C LEU A 89 7.71 3.15 7.48
N TYR A 90 6.83 2.98 6.48
CA TYR A 90 6.01 1.78 6.35
C TYR A 90 6.86 0.51 6.29
N TRP A 91 7.86 0.48 5.41
CA TRP A 91 8.76 -0.68 5.26
C TRP A 91 9.57 -0.96 6.53
N LEU A 92 10.07 0.08 7.20
CA LEU A 92 10.77 -0.06 8.49
C LEU A 92 9.86 -0.59 9.59
N ALA A 93 8.63 -0.06 9.69
CA ALA A 93 7.65 -0.53 10.66
C ALA A 93 7.27 -1.99 10.39
N MET A 94 7.11 -2.37 9.13
CA MET A 94 6.81 -3.74 8.73
C MET A 94 7.96 -4.70 9.07
N LEU A 95 9.21 -4.30 8.84
CA LEU A 95 10.39 -5.07 9.27
C LEU A 95 10.43 -5.25 10.78
N ALA A 96 10.25 -4.15 11.53
CA ALA A 96 10.21 -4.21 12.99
C ALA A 96 9.08 -5.11 13.50
N TYR A 97 7.92 -5.06 12.85
CA TYR A 97 6.75 -5.85 13.22
C TYR A 97 6.91 -7.34 12.90
N CYS A 98 7.61 -7.68 11.81
CA CYS A 98 7.93 -9.08 11.48
C CYS A 98 9.17 -9.60 12.23
N ALA A 99 9.90 -8.75 12.96
CA ALA A 99 11.05 -9.18 13.77
C ALA A 99 10.66 -9.86 15.08
N PHE A 100 9.36 -9.86 15.46
CA PHE A 100 8.87 -10.50 16.68
C PHE A 100 8.56 -11.98 16.43
N PRO A 101 9.35 -12.93 16.99
CA PRO A 101 9.24 -14.36 16.70
C PRO A 101 7.98 -15.03 17.25
N GLU A 102 7.32 -14.42 18.24
CA GLU A 102 6.08 -14.93 18.84
C GLU A 102 4.82 -14.51 18.06
N GLY A 103 4.95 -13.64 17.07
CA GLY A 103 3.84 -13.18 16.26
C GLY A 103 3.58 -14.09 15.06
N ASP A 104 2.31 -14.31 14.72
CA ASP A 104 1.85 -14.92 13.44
C ASP A 104 2.47 -14.27 12.18
N GLN A 105 3.08 -13.10 12.34
CA GLN A 105 3.62 -12.26 11.27
C GLN A 105 5.11 -12.44 11.04
N TYR A 106 5.80 -13.23 11.87
CA TYR A 106 7.25 -13.42 11.79
C TYR A 106 7.71 -13.84 10.39
N TYR A 107 6.95 -14.74 9.76
CA TYR A 107 7.26 -15.24 8.41
C TYR A 107 6.60 -14.43 7.27
N VAL A 108 5.79 -13.41 7.58
CA VAL A 108 5.02 -12.69 6.55
C VAL A 108 5.95 -11.91 5.63
N MET A 109 6.93 -11.18 6.18
CA MET A 109 7.90 -10.42 5.37
C MET A 109 8.76 -11.34 4.50
N GLN A 110 9.23 -12.45 5.05
CA GLN A 110 10.03 -13.43 4.31
C GLN A 110 9.22 -14.02 3.15
N ARG A 111 7.97 -14.43 3.40
CA ARG A 111 7.07 -14.97 2.36
C ARG A 111 6.76 -13.95 1.26
N LEU A 112 6.59 -12.68 1.64
CA LEU A 112 6.35 -11.57 0.71
C LEU A 112 7.54 -11.33 -0.22
N LEU A 113 8.76 -11.24 0.33
CA LEU A 113 9.97 -10.96 -0.44
C LEU A 113 10.49 -12.17 -1.23
N GLU A 114 10.15 -13.39 -0.83
CA GLU A 114 10.49 -14.61 -1.59
C GLU A 114 9.65 -14.80 -2.86
N GLY A 115 8.47 -14.17 -2.94
CA GLY A 115 7.59 -14.28 -4.09
C GLY A 115 8.00 -13.33 -5.22
N PRO A 116 8.44 -13.81 -6.41
CA PRO A 116 8.76 -12.92 -7.53
C PRO A 116 7.55 -12.13 -8.01
N ALA A 117 6.34 -12.67 -7.79
CA ALA A 117 5.08 -12.02 -8.06
C ALA A 117 4.81 -10.77 -7.18
N PHE A 118 5.57 -10.56 -6.10
CA PHE A 118 5.46 -9.36 -5.28
C PHE A 118 6.10 -8.13 -5.93
N PHE A 119 7.09 -8.35 -6.79
CA PHE A 119 7.81 -7.28 -7.49
C PHE A 119 7.25 -6.98 -8.90
N LEU A 120 6.29 -7.80 -9.37
CA LEU A 120 5.63 -7.68 -10.67
C LEU A 120 4.27 -6.99 -10.51
#